data_AF-A0A147I536-F1
#
_entry.id   AF-A0A147I536-F1
#
_cell.length_a   1.000
_cell.length_b   1.000
_cell.length_c   1.000
_cell.angle_alpha   90.00
_cell.angle_beta   90.00
_cell.angle_gamma   90.00
#
_symmetry.space_group_name_H-M   'P 1'
#
loop_
_entity.id
_entity.type
_entity.pdbx_description
1 polymer ?
#
loop_
_entity_poly.entity_id
_entity_poly.type
_entity_poly.pdbx_seq_one_letter_code
_entity_poly.pdbx_strand_id
1 'polypeptide(L)' 'MRDWQVKRRERTRQLIELGGLVAKAGLIDLTDDDRALIYGALIDVASRLRGEDSDRYRLIWTRRGRRAFADDASTG' A
#
# COMPACT_ATOMS: atom_id res chain seq x y z
N MET A 1 0.71 -16.50 -27.35
CA MET A 1 0.78 -15.08 -26.93
C MET A 1 1.88 -15.00 -25.88
N ARG A 2 3.03 -14.44 -26.25
CA ARG A 2 4.36 -14.80 -25.72
C ARG A 2 4.54 -14.26 -24.28
N ASP A 3 4.92 -15.11 -23.32
CA ASP A 3 4.97 -14.89 -21.85
C ASP A 3 5.29 -13.48 -21.34
N TRP A 4 6.16 -12.75 -22.03
CA TRP A 4 6.44 -11.34 -21.75
C TRP A 4 5.18 -10.46 -21.67
N GLN A 5 4.19 -10.67 -22.55
CA GLN A 5 2.94 -9.90 -22.55
C GLN A 5 2.09 -10.20 -21.32
N VAL A 6 2.10 -11.45 -20.85
CA VAL A 6 1.40 -11.87 -19.63
C VAL A 6 2.07 -11.24 -18.41
N LYS A 7 3.39 -11.39 -18.28
CA LYS A 7 4.18 -10.78 -17.19
C LYS A 7 4.04 -9.25 -17.13
N ARG A 8 3.99 -8.58 -18.29
CA ARG A 8 3.78 -7.13 -18.34
C ARG A 8 2.40 -6.73 -17.84
N ARG A 9 1.35 -7.47 -18.20
CA ARG A 9 -0.01 -7.21 -17.73
C ARG A 9 -0.13 -7.44 -16.22
N GLU A 10 0.44 -8.52 -15.71
CA GLU A 10 0.47 -8.81 -14.26
C GLU A 10 1.21 -7.71 -13.49
N ARG A 11 2.39 -7.29 -13.95
CA ARG A 11 3.14 -6.19 -13.33
C ARG A 11 2.35 -4.89 -13.34
N THR A 12 1.71 -4.56 -14.46
CA THR A 12 0.91 -3.32 -14.57
C THR A 12 -0.27 -3.35 -13.60
N ARG A 13 -0.99 -4.48 -13.55
CA ARG A 13 -2.09 -4.68 -12.59
C ARG A 13 -1.61 -4.53 -11.15
N GLN A 14 -0.51 -5.18 -10.79
CA GLN A 14 0.05 -5.09 -9.45
C GLN A 14 0.43 -3.65 -9.07
N LEU A 15 1.06 -2.89 -9.97
CA LEU A 15 1.42 -1.50 -9.70
C LEU A 15 0.19 -0.59 -9.56
N ILE A 16 -0.86 -0.84 -10.34
CA ILE A 16 -2.14 -0.13 -10.22
C ILE A 16 -2.80 -0.45 -8.87
N GLU A 17 -2.84 -1.72 -8.49
CA GLU A 17 -3.39 -2.15 -7.19
C GLU A 17 -2.64 -1.49 -6.03
N LEU A 18 -1.30 -1.48 -6.07
CA LEU A 18 -0.48 -0.83 -5.06
C LEU A 18 -0.68 0.69 -5.03
N GLY A 19 -0.77 1.35 -6.20
CA GLY A 19 -1.10 2.77 -6.28
C GLY A 19 -2.50 3.09 -5.73
N GLY A 20 -3.46 2.19 -5.96
CA GLY A 20 -4.80 2.27 -5.39
C GLY A 20 -4.79 2.23 -3.85
N LEU A 21 -3.88 1.49 -3.21
CA LEU A 21 -3.74 1.51 -1.75
C LEU A 21 -3.23 2.85 -1.22
N VAL A 22 -2.35 3.53 -1.94
CA VAL A 22 -1.87 4.87 -1.57
C VAL A 22 -3.01 5.88 -1.61
N ALA A 23 -3.81 5.85 -2.68
CA ALA A 23 -5.01 6.69 -2.81
C ALA A 23 -6.04 6.39 -1.73
N LYS A 24 -6.36 5.11 -1.49
CA LYS A 24 -7.35 4.67 -0.49
C LYS A 24 -6.96 5.02 0.94
N ALA A 25 -5.67 5.06 1.23
CA ALA A 25 -5.16 5.52 2.52
C ALA A 25 -5.23 7.05 2.70
N GLY A 26 -5.75 7.79 1.71
CA GLY A 26 -5.88 9.25 1.71
C GLY A 26 -4.54 9.98 1.52
N LEU A 27 -3.46 9.26 1.19
CA LEU A 27 -2.13 9.86 1.18
C LEU A 27 -1.96 10.88 0.06
N ILE A 28 -2.62 10.71 -1.08
CA ILE A 28 -2.54 11.68 -2.18
C ILE A 28 -3.09 13.03 -1.74
N ASP A 29 -4.31 13.05 -1.20
CA ASP A 29 -4.97 14.29 -0.77
C ASP A 29 -4.26 14.92 0.43
N LEU A 30 -3.84 14.12 1.41
CA LEU A 30 -3.16 14.60 2.62
C LEU A 30 -1.77 15.17 2.36
N THR A 31 -1.14 14.82 1.23
CA THR A 31 0.21 15.26 0.88
C THR A 31 0.25 16.20 -0.33
N ASP A 32 -0.90 16.56 -0.88
CA ASP A 32 -1.01 17.36 -2.12
C ASP A 32 -0.20 16.74 -3.29
N ASP A 33 -0.26 15.41 -3.42
CA ASP A 33 0.53 14.60 -4.37
C ASP A 33 2.06 14.81 -4.28
N ASP A 34 2.58 15.26 -3.13
CA ASP A 34 4.03 15.34 -2.91
C ASP A 34 4.62 13.92 -2.82
N ARG A 35 5.17 13.47 -3.95
CA ARG A 35 5.77 12.14 -4.10
C ARG A 35 6.97 11.93 -3.19
N ALA A 36 7.74 12.98 -2.89
CA ALA A 36 8.89 12.86 -1.99
C ALA A 36 8.40 12.63 -0.56
N LEU A 37 7.35 13.33 -0.14
CA LEU A 37 6.70 13.14 1.15
C LEU A 37 6.08 11.74 1.29
N ILE A 38 5.31 11.29 0.29
CA ILE A 38 4.73 9.93 0.26
C ILE A 38 5.85 8.89 0.34
N TYR A 39 6.91 9.05 -0.45
CA TYR A 39 8.01 8.11 -0.47
C TYR A 39 8.77 8.07 0.86
N GLY A 40 9.01 9.22 1.49
CA GLY A 40 9.60 9.33 2.82
C GLY A 40 8.79 8.59 3.88
N ALA A 41 7.46 8.74 3.86
CA ALA A 41 6.57 8.00 4.77
C ALA A 41 6.66 6.47 4.55
N LEU A 42 6.72 6.01 3.30
CA LEU A 42 6.86 4.58 2.99
C LEU A 42 8.25 4.04 3.40
N ILE A 43 9.30 4.84 3.34
CA ILE A 43 10.63 4.47 3.87
C ILE A 43 10.58 4.27 5.38
N ASP A 44 9.90 5.15 6.12
CA ASP A 44 9.72 5.00 7.58
C ASP A 44 8.97 3.71 7.92
N VAL A 45 7.87 3.43 7.21
CA VAL A 45 7.13 2.15 7.31
C VAL A 45 8.05 0.95 7.06
N ALA A 46 8.85 0.97 5.99
CA ALA A 46 9.77 -0.11 5.66
C ALA A 46 10.88 -0.28 6.71
N SER A 47 11.32 0.82 7.32
CA SER A 47 12.35 0.80 8.37
C SER A 47 11.81 0.16 9.65
N ARG A 48 10.58 0.48 10.05
CA ARG A 48 9.91 -0.16 11.20
C ARG A 48 9.71 -1.67 11.01
N LEU A 49 9.46 -2.12 9.78
CA LEU A 49 9.31 -3.55 9.45
C LEU A 49 10.63 -4.32 9.37
N ARG A 50 11.78 -3.62 9.34
CA ARG A 50 13.12 -4.23 9.41
C ARG A 50 13.73 -4.19 10.82
N GLY A 51 13.13 -3.41 11.74
CA GLY A 51 13.61 -3.28 13.12
C GLY A 51 13.15 -4.42 14.03
N GLU A 52 13.61 -4.37 15.29
CA GLU A 52 13.35 -5.39 16.32
C GLU A 52 11.86 -5.61 16.61
N ASP A 53 11.05 -4.55 16.48
CA ASP A 53 9.59 -4.59 16.69
C ASP A 53 8.79 -5.03 15.44
N SER A 54 9.44 -5.60 14.41
CA SER A 54 8.80 -5.88 13.12
C SER A 54 7.52 -6.69 13.24
N ASP A 55 7.49 -7.70 14.10
CA ASP A 55 6.34 -8.60 14.27
C ASP A 55 5.15 -7.89 14.89
N ARG A 56 5.40 -7.00 15.85
CA ARG A 56 4.38 -6.15 16.46
C ARG A 56 3.75 -5.23 15.41
N TYR A 57 4.57 -4.56 14.60
CA TYR A 57 4.06 -3.69 13.53
C TYR A 57 3.28 -4.48 12.46
N ARG A 58 3.78 -5.65 12.03
CA ARG A 58 3.07 -6.53 11.09
C ARG A 58 1.70 -6.93 11.62
N LEU A 59 1.60 -7.32 12.89
CA LEU A 59 0.33 -7.73 13.51
C LEU A 59 -0.67 -6.56 13.55
N ILE A 60 -0.23 -5.40 14.06
CA ILE A 60 -1.10 -4.23 14.23
C ILE A 60 -1.59 -3.72 12.87
N TRP A 61 -0.69 -3.53 11.91
CA TRP A 61 -1.03 -2.98 10.61
C TRP A 61 -1.86 -3.93 9.76
N THR A 62 -1.60 -5.25 9.82
CA THR A 62 -2.45 -6.23 9.12
C THR A 62 -3.88 -6.19 9.65
N ARG A 63 -4.06 -6.12 10.98
CA ARG A 63 -5.40 -6.03 11.59
C ARG A 63 -6.10 -4.72 11.21
N ARG A 64 -5.39 -3.60 11.22
CA ARG A 64 -5.93 -2.29 10.82
C ARG A 64 -6.36 -2.28 9.36
N GLY A 65 -5.50 -2.77 8.46
CA GLY A 65 -5.81 -2.85 7.03
C GLY A 65 -7.04 -3.72 6.76
N ARG A 66 -7.13 -4.92 7.37
CA ARG A 66 -8.30 -5.79 7.23
C ARG A 66 -9.61 -5.12 7.65
N ARG A 67 -9.60 -4.36 8.76
CA ARG A 67 -10.79 -3.60 9.19
C ARG A 67 -11.15 -2.51 8.19
N ALA A 68 -10.19 -1.70 7.77
CA ALA A 68 -10.44 -0.66 6.77
C ALA A 68 -11.07 -1.22 5.48
N PHE A 69 -10.55 -2.36 4.99
CA PHE A 69 -11.16 -3.03 3.83
C PHE A 69 -12.59 -3.52 4.08
N ALA A 70 -12.90 -4.00 5.29
CA ALA A 70 -14.24 -4.44 5.64
C ALA A 70 -15.22 -3.27 5.77
N ASP A 71 -14.78 -2.16 6.36
CA ASP A 71 -15.58 -0.93 6.52
C ASP A 71 -15.90 -0.28 5.17
N ASP A 72 -14.95 -0.28 4.23
CA ASP A 72 -15.19 0.22 2.87
C ASP A 72 -16.19 -0.66 2.11
N ALA A 73 -16.19 -1.97 2.36
CA ALA A 73 -17.10 -2.92 1.70
C ALA A 73 -18.54 -2.85 2.25
N SER A 74 -18.73 -2.35 3.47
CA SER A 74 -20.06 -2.15 4.06
C SER A 74 -20.65 -0.75 3.79
N THR A 75 -19.82 0.17 3.29
CA THR A 75 -20.21 1.57 3.00
C THR A 75 -20.53 1.81 1.51
N GLY A 76 -20.26 0.84 0.63
CA GLY A 76 -20.60 0.88 -0.80
C GLY A 76 -21.86 0.11 -1.13
#